data_AF-A0A8X6HRJ9-F1
#
_entry.id   AF-A0A8X6HRJ9-F1
#
_cell.length_a   1.000
_cell.length_b   1.000
_cell.length_c   1.000
_cell.angle_alpha   90.00
_cell.angle_beta   90.00
_cell.angle_gamma   90.00
#
_symmetry.space_group_name_H-M   'P 1'
#
loop_
_entity.id
_entity.type
_entity.pdbx_description
1 polymer ?
#
loop_
_entity_poly.entity_id
_entity_poly.type
_entity_poly.pdbx_seq_one_letter_code
_entity_poly.pdbx_strand_id
1 'polypeptide(L)'
;MMVKALLSIFMVFMLSSFAESNERKPPNIIIMLMDDMGWGDLGVFGEPNKETPNLDRMASQGTLLTDFYTANPLCSPSRAALLTGRFPIRNGFYTNNAHARNEGSLRHLIKRILSRNY
;
A
#
# COMPACT_ATOMS: atom_id res chain seq x y z
N MET A 1 -54.01 27.74 -11.30
CA MET A 1 -52.92 28.01 -10.31
C MET A 1 -52.52 26.74 -9.55
N MET A 2 -53.48 25.91 -9.12
CA MET A 2 -53.24 24.68 -8.33
C MET A 2 -52.38 23.60 -9.04
N VAL A 3 -52.59 23.36 -10.34
CA VAL A 3 -51.85 22.35 -11.11
C VAL A 3 -50.36 22.71 -11.29
N LYS A 4 -50.05 24.00 -11.47
CA LYS A 4 -48.67 24.47 -11.59
C LYS A 4 -47.90 24.30 -10.27
N ALA A 5 -48.56 24.51 -9.13
CA ALA A 5 -47.97 24.27 -7.81
C ALA A 5 -47.67 22.79 -7.57
N LEU A 6 -48.57 21.89 -7.95
CA LEU A 6 -48.38 20.43 -7.85
C LEU A 6 -47.22 19.92 -8.72
N LEU A 7 -47.10 20.43 -9.95
CA LEU A 7 -45.98 20.10 -10.85
C LEU A 7 -44.64 20.58 -10.29
N SER A 8 -44.59 21.79 -9.73
CA SER A 8 -43.35 22.30 -9.10
C SER A 8 -42.93 21.47 -7.88
N ILE A 9 -43.88 21.05 -7.04
CA ILE A 9 -43.60 20.21 -5.87
C ILE A 9 -43.09 18.82 -6.31
N PHE A 10 -43.72 18.22 -7.32
CA PHE A 10 -43.30 16.94 -7.87
C PHE A 10 -41.89 17.01 -8.48
N MET A 11 -41.57 18.10 -9.18
CA MET A 11 -40.24 18.33 -9.76
C MET A 11 -39.16 18.49 -8.68
N VAL A 12 -39.44 19.23 -7.61
CA VAL A 12 -38.51 19.36 -6.47
C VAL A 12 -38.29 18.03 -5.77
N PHE A 13 -39.35 17.21 -5.64
CA PHE A 13 -39.25 15.88 -5.05
C PHE A 13 -38.38 14.94 -5.90
N MET A 14 -38.52 14.99 -7.23
CA MET A 14 -37.69 14.23 -8.17
C MET A 14 -36.21 14.64 -8.15
N LEU A 15 -35.92 15.93 -7.99
CA LEU A 15 -34.55 16.44 -7.90
C LEU A 15 -33.83 15.98 -6.62
N SER A 16 -34.55 15.85 -5.50
CA SER A 16 -33.99 15.39 -4.23
C SER A 16 -33.63 13.90 -4.22
N SER A 17 -34.30 13.06 -5.02
CA SER A 17 -34.02 11.61 -5.09
C SER A 17 -32.72 11.26 -5.83
N PHE A 18 -32.10 12.20 -6.55
CA PHE A 18 -30.81 11.98 -7.23
C PHE A 18 -29.60 12.41 -6.39
N ALA A 19 -29.82 12.99 -5.20
CA ALA A 19 -28.75 13.47 -4.33
C ALA A 19 -28.23 12.39 -3.37
N GLU A 20 -28.06 11.15 -3.85
CA GLU A 20 -27.37 10.12 -3.05
C GLU A 20 -25.87 10.40 -3.06
N SER A 21 -25.35 10.78 -1.89
CA SER A 21 -23.91 10.92 -1.67
C SER A 21 -23.27 9.56 -1.79
N ASN A 22 -22.67 9.27 -2.94
CA ASN A 22 -21.84 8.10 -3.13
C ASN A 22 -20.53 8.32 -2.36
N GLU A 23 -20.56 8.18 -1.03
CA GLU A 23 -19.38 8.11 -0.18
C GLU A 23 -18.56 6.89 -0.62
N ARG A 24 -17.69 7.11 -1.59
CA ARG A 24 -16.74 6.09 -2.04
C ARG A 24 -15.80 5.83 -0.88
N LYS A 25 -16.02 4.70 -0.20
CA LYS A 25 -15.09 4.21 0.80
C LYS A 25 -13.71 4.08 0.16
N PRO A 26 -12.64 4.54 0.83
CA PRO A 26 -11.30 4.34 0.31
C PRO A 26 -11.03 2.84 0.14
N PRO A 27 -10.24 2.44 -0.87
CA PRO A 27 -9.90 1.04 -1.05
C PRO A 27 -9.07 0.54 0.13
N ASN A 28 -9.23 -0.74 0.46
CA ASN A 28 -8.32 -1.41 1.39
C ASN A 28 -7.02 -1.75 0.65
N ILE A 29 -5.89 -1.31 1.20
CA ILE A 29 -4.55 -1.61 0.66
C ILE A 29 -3.90 -2.63 1.58
N ILE A 30 -3.55 -3.81 1.04
CA ILE A 30 -2.85 -4.87 1.76
C ILE A 30 -1.44 -4.98 1.17
N ILE A 31 -0.43 -4.82 2.03
CA ILE A 31 0.97 -5.03 1.66
C ILE A 31 1.40 -6.38 2.24
N MET A 32 1.66 -7.35 1.36
CA MET A 32 2.24 -8.64 1.71
C MET A 32 3.73 -8.61 1.42
N LEU A 33 4.56 -8.77 2.46
CA LEU A 33 6.01 -8.79 2.36
C LEU A 33 6.53 -10.15 2.84
N MET A 34 7.37 -10.79 2.03
CA MET A 34 8.02 -12.07 2.33
C MET A 34 9.47 -11.82 2.72
N ASP A 35 9.90 -12.35 3.87
CA ASP A 35 11.28 -12.20 4.35
C ASP A 35 12.18 -13.24 3.69
N ASP A 36 13.38 -12.83 3.32
CA ASP A 36 14.43 -13.68 2.70
C ASP A 36 14.00 -14.42 1.41
N MET A 37 13.06 -13.86 0.65
CA MET A 37 12.66 -14.40 -0.66
C MET A 37 13.53 -13.82 -1.78
N GLY A 38 14.16 -14.71 -2.54
CA GLY A 38 14.92 -14.40 -3.74
C GLY A 38 14.06 -14.31 -5.00
N TRP A 39 14.65 -13.73 -6.04
CA TRP A 39 14.01 -13.58 -7.35
C TRP A 39 13.56 -14.91 -7.96
N GLY A 40 14.38 -15.95 -7.85
CA GLY A 40 14.10 -17.28 -8.40
C GLY A 40 13.24 -18.17 -7.50
N ASP A 41 12.55 -17.63 -6.49
CA ASP A 41 11.77 -18.46 -5.56
C ASP A 41 10.30 -18.64 -5.95
N LEU A 42 9.81 -17.93 -6.98
CA LEU A 42 8.42 -18.01 -7.43
C LEU A 42 8.30 -18.66 -8.80
N GLY A 43 7.22 -19.41 -9.02
CA GLY A 43 6.90 -20.03 -10.30
C GLY A 43 6.79 -19.00 -11.43
N VAL A 44 6.19 -17.83 -11.15
CA VAL A 44 6.10 -16.71 -12.11
C VAL A 44 7.47 -16.19 -12.62
N PHE A 45 8.55 -16.40 -11.86
CA PHE A 45 9.91 -16.05 -12.27
C PHE A 45 10.69 -17.23 -12.87
N GLY A 46 10.02 -18.37 -13.09
CA GLY A 46 10.56 -19.52 -13.81
C GLY A 46 11.18 -20.59 -12.92
N GLU A 47 10.85 -20.66 -11.63
CA GLU A 47 11.29 -21.75 -10.75
C GLU A 47 10.53 -23.06 -11.07
N PRO A 48 11.17 -24.07 -11.67
CA PRO A 48 10.46 -25.25 -12.15
C PRO A 48 9.98 -26.18 -11.04
N ASN A 49 10.50 -26.07 -9.81
CA ASN A 49 10.19 -26.99 -8.71
C ASN A 49 9.28 -26.38 -7.63
N LYS A 50 8.87 -25.11 -7.75
CA LYS A 50 8.02 -24.43 -6.74
C LYS A 50 6.69 -24.05 -7.36
N GLU A 51 5.63 -24.70 -6.89
CA GLU A 51 4.27 -24.33 -7.24
C GLU A 51 3.80 -23.17 -6.35
N THR A 52 3.58 -22.01 -6.94
CA THR A 52 3.06 -20.81 -6.26
C THR A 52 1.71 -20.35 -6.85
N PRO A 53 0.71 -21.24 -6.98
CA PRO A 53 -0.46 -21.01 -7.84
C PRO A 53 -1.28 -19.77 -7.47
N ASN A 54 -1.31 -19.41 -6.18
CA ASN A 54 -2.00 -18.18 -5.74
C ASN A 54 -1.24 -16.91 -6.15
N LEU A 55 0.08 -16.91 -6.04
CA LEU A 55 0.93 -15.77 -6.41
C LEU A 55 1.02 -15.65 -7.95
N ASP A 56 1.10 -16.78 -8.65
CA ASP A 56 1.13 -16.83 -10.10
C ASP A 56 -0.19 -16.27 -10.68
N ARG A 57 -1.33 -16.67 -10.11
CA ARG A 57 -2.64 -16.10 -10.45
C ARG A 57 -2.74 -14.61 -10.11
N MET A 58 -2.18 -14.17 -8.99
CA MET A 58 -2.13 -12.74 -8.67
C MET A 58 -1.31 -11.95 -9.69
N ALA A 59 -0.17 -12.48 -10.13
CA ALA A 59 0.65 -11.86 -11.15
C ALA A 59 -0.05 -11.81 -12.52
N SER A 60 -0.77 -12.88 -12.90
CA SER A 60 -1.50 -12.91 -14.17
C SER A 60 -2.73 -12.00 -14.20
N GLN A 61 -3.33 -11.72 -13.04
CA GLN A 61 -4.51 -10.84 -12.91
C GLN A 61 -4.13 -9.38 -12.63
N GLY A 62 -2.85 -9.10 -12.38
CA GLY A 62 -2.35 -7.79 -11.99
C GLY A 62 -1.12 -7.37 -12.78
N THR A 63 -0.25 -6.62 -12.11
CA THR A 63 1.02 -6.14 -12.69
C THR A 63 2.18 -6.82 -11.99
N LEU A 64 3.02 -7.50 -12.76
CA LEU A 64 4.30 -8.04 -12.30
C LEU A 64 5.40 -7.00 -12.54
N LEU A 65 6.14 -6.63 -11.48
CA LEU A 65 7.30 -5.75 -11.61
C LEU A 65 8.56 -6.59 -11.70
N THR A 66 9.24 -6.55 -12.85
CA THR A 66 10.44 -7.36 -13.06
C THR A 66 11.72 -6.71 -12.53
N ASP A 67 11.68 -5.40 -12.29
CA ASP A 67 12.83 -4.62 -11.86
C ASP A 67 12.48 -3.89 -10.55
N PHE A 68 12.21 -4.67 -9.50
CA PHE A 68 11.86 -4.16 -8.18
C PHE A 68 12.99 -4.40 -7.18
N TYR A 69 13.75 -3.35 -6.88
CA TYR A 69 14.93 -3.43 -6.00
C TYR A 69 14.62 -2.90 -4.60
N THR A 70 15.07 -3.63 -3.58
CA THR A 70 15.08 -3.10 -2.21
C THR A 70 16.13 -2.01 -2.06
N ALA A 71 15.83 -1.01 -1.22
CA ALA A 71 16.78 0.04 -0.88
C ALA A 71 17.99 -0.45 -0.05
N ASN A 72 17.91 -1.65 0.54
CA ASN A 72 19.01 -2.26 1.30
C ASN A 72 18.86 -3.79 1.38
N PRO A 73 19.94 -4.58 1.27
CA PRO A 73 19.88 -6.04 1.37
C PRO A 73 19.64 -6.58 2.79
N LEU A 74 19.59 -5.73 3.82
CA LEU A 74 19.33 -6.17 5.20
C LEU A 74 17.85 -5.97 5.60
N CYS A 75 17.32 -6.86 6.43
CA CYS A 75 15.90 -6.91 6.79
C CYS A 75 15.36 -5.63 7.47
N SER A 76 16.04 -5.13 8.52
CA SER A 76 15.66 -3.90 9.23
C SER A 76 15.64 -2.65 8.32
N PRO A 77 16.72 -2.32 7.59
CA PRO A 77 16.73 -1.14 6.73
C PRO A 77 15.83 -1.27 5.48
N SER A 78 15.67 -2.48 4.93
CA SER A 78 14.70 -2.76 3.85
C SER A 78 13.27 -2.43 4.29
N ARG A 79 12.83 -2.97 5.44
CA ARG A 79 11.51 -2.69 6.01
C ARG A 79 11.33 -1.23 6.39
N ALA A 80 12.36 -0.60 6.96
CA ALA A 80 12.33 0.82 7.28
C ALA A 80 12.13 1.67 6.02
N ALA A 81 12.82 1.35 4.92
CA ALA A 81 12.64 2.06 3.66
C ALA A 81 11.23 1.89 3.09
N LEU A 82 10.69 0.67 3.08
CA LEU A 82 9.33 0.38 2.62
C LEU A 82 8.27 1.17 3.41
N LEU A 83 8.35 1.16 4.74
CA LEU A 83 7.33 1.77 5.61
C LEU A 83 7.41 3.30 5.65
N THR A 84 8.53 3.87 5.24
CA THR A 84 8.78 5.32 5.36
C THR A 84 8.87 6.03 4.02
N GLY A 85 9.00 5.28 2.91
CA GLY A 85 9.26 5.84 1.58
C GLY A 85 10.60 6.59 1.50
N ARG A 86 11.56 6.28 2.39
CA ARG A 86 12.85 6.99 2.49
C ARG A 86 14.02 6.03 2.43
N PHE A 87 15.07 6.42 1.72
CA PHE A 87 16.31 5.67 1.71
C PHE A 87 16.87 5.46 3.14
N PRO A 88 17.51 4.30 3.40
CA PRO A 88 18.22 3.97 4.64
C PRO A 88 19.03 5.12 5.27
N ILE A 89 19.81 5.81 4.44
CA ILE A 89 20.65 6.94 4.86
C ILE A 89 19.83 8.12 5.44
N ARG A 90 18.59 8.31 4.98
CA ARG A 90 17.70 9.40 5.41
C ARG A 90 16.79 9.01 6.56
N ASN A 91 16.57 7.71 6.78
CA ASN A 91 15.69 7.22 7.84
C ASN A 91 16.47 6.73 9.08
N GLY A 92 17.80 6.63 8.99
CA GLY A 92 18.68 6.28 10.11
C GLY A 92 18.86 4.78 10.33
N PHE A 93 18.23 3.93 9.49
CA PHE A 93 18.42 2.48 9.48
C PHE A 93 19.27 2.12 8.29
N TYR A 94 20.59 1.98 8.50
CA TYR A 94 21.54 1.66 7.42
C TYR A 94 22.53 0.54 7.78
N THR A 95 22.39 -0.08 8.95
CA THR A 95 23.24 -1.20 9.39
C THR A 95 22.45 -2.27 10.16
N ASN A 96 23.10 -3.39 10.46
CA ASN A 96 22.52 -4.51 11.17
C ASN A 96 22.25 -4.17 12.65
N ASN A 97 21.36 -4.91 13.30
CA ASN A 97 20.98 -4.65 14.71
C ASN A 97 22.15 -4.81 15.70
N ALA A 98 23.26 -5.44 15.30
CA ALA A 98 24.44 -5.65 16.14
C ALA A 98 25.34 -4.40 16.24
N HIS A 99 25.44 -3.61 15.17
CA HIS A 99 26.25 -2.39 15.12
C HIS A 99 25.42 -1.10 15.09
N ALA A 100 24.10 -1.22 15.03
CA ALA A 100 23.27 -0.07 14.84
C ALA A 100 23.05 0.73 16.13
N ARG A 101 23.63 1.93 16.14
CA ARG A 101 22.97 3.14 16.64
C ARG A 101 21.73 3.47 15.76
N ASN A 102 20.87 2.49 15.48
CA ASN A 102 19.55 2.76 14.91
C ASN A 102 18.89 3.69 15.94
N GLU A 103 18.26 4.77 15.49
CA GLU A 103 17.67 5.81 16.34
C GLU A 103 16.39 5.32 17.09
N GLY A 104 16.42 4.09 17.61
CA GLY A 104 15.32 3.39 18.25
C GLY A 104 14.79 2.23 17.43
N SER A 105 13.70 1.63 17.91
CA SER A 105 12.99 0.57 17.17
C SER A 105 12.26 1.13 15.94
N LEU A 106 11.91 0.27 14.98
CA LEU A 106 11.13 0.66 13.79
C LEU A 106 9.83 1.41 14.17
N ARG A 107 9.19 1.03 15.29
CA ARG A 107 8.04 1.73 15.85
C ARG A 107 8.35 3.20 16.19
N HIS A 108 9.52 3.48 16.75
CA HIS A 108 9.94 4.85 17.07
C HIS A 108 10.19 5.66 15.80
N LEU A 109 10.79 5.07 14.78
CA LEU A 109 11.00 5.73 13.48
C LEU A 109 9.67 6.12 12.83
N ILE A 110 8.72 5.18 12.76
CA ILE A 110 7.39 5.44 12.17
C ILE A 110 6.69 6.56 12.93
N LYS A 111 6.66 6.49 14.27
CA LYS A 111 6.09 7.56 15.10
C LYS A 111 6.75 8.92 14.82
N ARG A 112 8.08 8.97 14.68
CA ARG A 112 8.82 10.21 14.42
C ARG A 112 8.50 10.81 13.04
N ILE A 113 8.34 9.96 12.02
CA ILE A 113 8.00 10.43 10.67
C ILE A 113 6.56 10.91 10.63
N LEU A 114 5.63 10.20 11.26
CA LEU A 114 4.24 10.64 11.37
C LEU A 114 4.10 11.91 12.23
N SER A 115 4.93 12.09 13.26
CA SER A 115 4.89 13.30 14.10
C SER A 115 5.56 14.50 13.45
N ARG A 116 6.47 14.28 12.49
CA ARG A 116 6.96 15.33 11.60
C ARG A 116 5.90 15.58 10.54
N ASN A 117 4.82 16.26 10.94
CA ASN A 117 3.93 16.92 10.00
C ASN A 117 4.80 17.79 9.07
N TYR A 118 4.73 17.53 7.77
CA TYR A 118 4.99 18.55 6.78
C TYR A 118 3.76 19.44 6.68
#